data_AF-A0A1I5MPY8-F1
#
_entry.id   AF-A0A1I5MPY8-F1
#
_cell.length_a   1.000
_cell.length_b   1.000
_cell.length_c   1.000
_cell.angle_alpha   90.00
_cell.angle_beta   90.00
_cell.angle_gamma   90.00
#
_symmetry.space_group_name_H-M   'P 1'
#
loop_
_entity.id
_entity.type
_entity.pdbx_description
1 polymer ?
#
loop_
_entity_poly.entity_id
_entity_poly.type
_entity_poly.pdbx_seq_one_letter_code
_entity_poly.pdbx_strand_id
1 'polypeptide(L)'
;MNGLHGLPLLLAGAAALVIPTLLFYGLHRRLQRQKRQHIQLNIRQLALLRALISGLQRHRGLSNGVLCGDASLSQDLATVRQGLDRHIRAAQELDGTHRDAWHSLIDHWSRMREGRSSDRANNLAQHHLIIRNSIFLMEDVACEIDLSEGRAELGYLPCIWREVVQAAEWAGQARALGTGIAAAGQSSAEQRVRMRFLYQKIELLAGTAFATLQRHAAEHPQANGFRLEHGQQVVADFLHCIKQELLGQEQPVIAAKTYFQRATQAIDELLALVDAALAQLQPR
;
A
#
# COMPACT_ATOMS: atom_id res chain seq x y z
N MET A 1 31.39 69.94 -3.14
CA MET A 1 30.02 69.89 -2.61
C MET A 1 29.08 69.04 -3.50
N ASN A 2 29.42 67.77 -3.81
CA ASN A 2 28.61 66.91 -4.72
C ASN A 2 28.08 65.61 -4.07
N GLY A 3 28.26 65.40 -2.76
CA GLY A 3 27.94 64.13 -2.10
C GLY A 3 26.48 63.95 -1.64
N LEU A 4 25.67 65.02 -1.61
CA LEU A 4 24.34 65.00 -0.96
C LEU A 4 23.17 64.61 -1.88
N HIS A 5 23.33 64.69 -3.20
CA HIS A 5 22.27 64.34 -4.15
C HIS A 5 22.21 62.85 -4.54
N GLY A 6 23.26 62.07 -4.27
CA GLY A 6 23.28 60.62 -4.52
C GLY A 6 22.53 59.80 -3.49
N LEU A 7 22.52 60.24 -2.22
CA LEU A 7 21.85 59.55 -1.12
C LEU A 7 20.32 59.41 -1.31
N PRO A 8 19.56 60.45 -1.68
CA PRO A 8 18.11 60.32 -1.89
C PRO A 8 17.76 59.46 -3.11
N LEU A 9 18.58 59.47 -4.17
CA LEU A 9 18.39 58.62 -5.35
C LEU A 9 18.66 57.14 -5.03
N LEU A 10 19.69 56.86 -4.22
CA LEU A 10 19.99 55.51 -3.71
C LEU A 10 18.91 55.00 -2.75
N LEU A 11 18.38 55.86 -1.87
CA LEU A 11 17.27 55.52 -0.97
C LEU A 11 15.96 55.26 -1.74
N ALA A 12 15.67 56.04 -2.79
CA ALA A 12 14.52 55.82 -3.66
C ALA A 12 14.64 54.52 -4.47
N GLY A 13 15.83 54.22 -5.00
CA GLY A 13 16.12 52.95 -5.68
C GLY A 13 16.02 51.73 -4.76
N ALA A 14 16.50 51.85 -3.52
CA ALA A 14 16.37 50.81 -2.51
C ALA A 14 14.89 50.58 -2.13
N ALA A 15 14.12 51.65 -1.91
CA ALA A 15 12.68 51.56 -1.62
C ALA A 15 11.87 50.92 -2.76
N ALA A 16 12.24 51.19 -4.03
CA ALA A 16 11.61 50.60 -5.21
C ALA A 16 11.81 49.07 -5.30
N LEU A 17 12.90 48.52 -4.73
CA LEU A 17 13.18 47.08 -4.72
C LEU A 17 12.51 46.32 -3.56
N VAL A 18 12.06 47.01 -2.50
CA VAL A 18 11.41 46.36 -1.35
C VAL A 18 10.08 45.73 -1.73
N ILE A 19 9.25 46.40 -2.53
CA ILE A 19 7.93 45.88 -2.91
C ILE A 19 8.03 44.60 -3.75
N PRO A 20 8.83 44.55 -4.85
CA PRO A 20 9.02 43.32 -5.63
C PRO A 20 9.62 42.18 -4.81
N THR A 21 10.57 42.46 -3.90
CA THR A 21 11.19 41.43 -3.07
C THR A 21 10.20 40.85 -2.04
N LEU A 22 9.37 41.69 -1.41
CA LEU A 22 8.29 41.23 -0.53
C LEU A 22 7.22 40.43 -1.28
N LEU A 23 6.85 40.85 -2.49
CA LEU A 23 5.93 40.11 -3.35
C LEU A 23 6.50 38.75 -3.76
N PHE A 24 7.76 38.71 -4.21
CA PHE A 24 8.45 37.48 -4.56
C PHE A 24 8.55 36.53 -3.36
N TYR A 25 8.91 37.06 -2.19
CA TYR A 25 8.97 36.29 -0.94
C TYR A 25 7.60 35.74 -0.54
N GLY A 26 6.55 36.55 -0.66
CA GLY A 26 5.17 36.14 -0.40
C GLY A 26 4.71 35.03 -1.32
N LEU A 27 4.99 35.15 -2.63
CA LEU A 27 4.67 34.13 -3.64
C LEU A 27 5.45 32.84 -3.38
N HIS A 28 6.76 32.93 -3.12
CA HIS A 28 7.60 31.78 -2.81
C HIS A 28 7.09 31.05 -1.57
N ARG A 29 6.76 31.78 -0.49
CA ARG A 29 6.16 31.19 0.72
C ARG A 29 4.82 30.53 0.44
N ARG A 30 3.97 31.13 -0.39
CA ARG A 30 2.68 30.56 -0.78
C ARG A 30 2.85 29.24 -1.53
N LEU A 31 3.73 29.20 -2.52
CA LEU A 31 4.03 27.99 -3.31
C LEU A 31 4.60 26.88 -2.42
N GLN A 32 5.54 27.21 -1.52
CA GLN A 32 6.09 26.24 -0.56
C GLN A 32 5.02 25.69 0.39
N ARG A 33 4.11 26.53 0.87
CA ARG A 33 2.98 26.09 1.70
C ARG A 33 2.04 25.16 0.94
N GLN A 34 1.70 25.50 -0.31
CA GLN A 34 0.86 24.66 -1.17
C GLN A 34 1.53 23.31 -1.44
N LYS A 35 2.81 23.29 -1.81
CA LYS A 35 3.58 22.06 -1.99
C LYS A 35 3.55 21.17 -0.74
N ARG A 36 3.80 21.75 0.43
CA ARG A 36 3.75 21.01 1.70
C ARG A 36 2.36 20.45 1.99
N GLN A 37 1.31 21.24 1.80
CA GLN A 37 -0.07 20.79 1.98
C GLN A 37 -0.42 19.63 1.04
N HIS A 38 0.04 19.69 -0.21
CA HIS A 38 -0.16 18.65 -1.20
C HIS A 38 0.58 17.35 -0.82
N ILE A 39 1.85 17.45 -0.41
CA ILE A 39 2.61 16.29 0.09
C ILE A 39 1.91 15.66 1.30
N GLN A 40 1.45 16.46 2.27
CA GLN A 40 0.74 15.95 3.45
C GLN A 40 -0.59 15.28 3.08
N LEU A 41 -1.32 15.84 2.11
CA LEU A 41 -2.53 15.20 1.59
C LEU A 41 -2.19 13.84 0.97
N ASN A 42 -1.14 13.74 0.14
CA ASN A 42 -0.76 12.47 -0.48
C ASN A 42 -0.30 11.44 0.54
N ILE A 43 0.47 11.83 1.55
CA ILE A 43 0.84 10.93 2.66
C ILE A 43 -0.42 10.41 3.38
N ARG A 44 -1.40 11.29 3.66
CA ARG A 44 -2.69 10.88 4.26
C ARG A 44 -3.45 9.91 3.37
N GLN A 45 -3.50 10.17 2.06
CA GLN A 45 -4.14 9.28 1.08
C GLN A 45 -3.46 7.90 1.04
N LEU A 46 -2.13 7.86 0.97
CA LEU A 46 -1.35 6.62 0.96
C LEU A 46 -1.56 5.81 2.25
N ALA A 47 -1.57 6.47 3.41
CA ALA A 47 -1.86 5.80 4.68
C ALA A 47 -3.27 5.19 4.71
N LEU A 48 -4.28 5.92 4.20
CA LEU A 48 -5.64 5.40 4.09
C LEU A 48 -5.72 4.22 3.11
N LEU A 49 -5.08 4.31 1.94
CA LEU A 49 -5.04 3.22 0.96
C LEU A 49 -4.34 1.98 1.52
N ARG A 50 -3.23 2.16 2.25
CA ARG A 50 -2.53 1.08 2.94
C ARG A 50 -3.44 0.35 3.94
N ALA A 51 -4.23 1.09 4.72
CA ALA A 51 -5.18 0.52 5.65
C ALA A 51 -6.36 -0.18 4.95
N LEU A 52 -6.87 0.42 3.86
CA LEU A 52 -7.95 -0.15 3.04
C LEU A 52 -7.53 -1.44 2.35
N ILE A 53 -6.36 -1.49 1.71
CA ILE A 53 -5.85 -2.68 1.02
C ILE A 53 -5.77 -3.86 2.00
N SER A 54 -5.15 -3.67 3.16
CA SER A 54 -5.07 -4.72 4.19
C SER A 54 -6.45 -5.15 4.70
N GLY A 55 -7.33 -4.19 4.98
CA GLY A 55 -8.70 -4.47 5.40
C GLY A 55 -9.50 -5.24 4.36
N LEU A 56 -9.42 -4.87 3.08
CA LEU A 56 -10.10 -5.52 1.96
C LEU A 56 -9.56 -6.94 1.74
N GLN A 57 -8.25 -7.14 1.86
CA GLN A 57 -7.63 -8.46 1.79
C GLN A 57 -8.09 -9.38 2.92
N ARG A 58 -8.24 -8.84 4.15
CA ARG A 58 -8.75 -9.59 5.30
C ARG A 58 -10.24 -9.88 5.15
N HIS A 59 -11.01 -8.90 4.69
CA HIS A 59 -12.44 -9.06 4.38
C HIS A 59 -12.66 -10.16 3.33
N ARG A 60 -11.87 -10.17 2.23
CA ARG A 60 -11.88 -11.24 1.21
C ARG A 60 -11.71 -12.63 1.82
N GLY A 61 -10.75 -12.79 2.73
CA GLY A 61 -10.47 -14.07 3.36
C GLY A 61 -11.62 -14.54 4.25
N LEU A 62 -12.12 -13.65 5.10
CA LEU A 62 -13.20 -13.92 6.03
C LEU A 62 -14.53 -14.17 5.30
N SER A 63 -14.87 -13.35 4.29
CA SER A 63 -16.11 -13.49 3.52
C SER A 63 -16.14 -14.82 2.78
N ASN A 64 -15.02 -15.22 2.18
CA ASN A 64 -14.91 -16.51 1.52
C ASN A 64 -15.05 -17.67 2.52
N GLY A 65 -14.47 -17.57 3.72
CA GLY A 65 -14.60 -18.56 4.78
C GLY A 65 -16.05 -18.74 5.24
N VAL A 66 -16.77 -17.63 5.48
CA VAL A 66 -18.20 -17.65 5.83
C VAL A 66 -19.04 -18.27 4.71
N LEU A 67 -18.79 -17.90 3.45
CA LEU A 67 -19.50 -18.49 2.29
C LEU A 67 -19.19 -19.98 2.08
N CYS A 68 -18.07 -20.48 2.60
CA CYS A 68 -17.73 -21.90 2.63
C CYS A 68 -18.36 -22.64 3.83
N GLY A 69 -19.14 -21.96 4.67
CA GLY A 69 -19.91 -22.56 5.77
C GLY A 69 -19.32 -22.36 7.16
N ASP A 70 -18.19 -21.66 7.30
CA ASP A 70 -17.61 -21.37 8.62
C ASP A 70 -18.26 -20.12 9.24
N ALA A 71 -19.42 -20.35 9.87
CA ALA A 71 -20.19 -19.28 10.53
C ALA A 71 -19.42 -18.60 11.66
N SER A 72 -18.39 -19.24 12.24
CA SER A 72 -17.60 -18.67 13.34
C SER A 72 -16.84 -17.40 12.94
N LEU A 73 -16.53 -17.25 11.64
CA LEU A 73 -15.81 -16.10 11.08
C LEU A 73 -16.70 -14.85 10.90
N SER A 74 -18.01 -14.96 11.12
CA SER A 74 -18.97 -13.88 10.88
C SER A 74 -18.71 -12.64 11.75
N GLN A 75 -18.33 -12.84 13.02
CA GLN A 75 -18.05 -11.74 13.93
C GLN A 75 -16.77 -10.98 13.55
N ASP A 76 -15.73 -11.72 13.16
CA ASP A 76 -14.48 -11.14 12.65
C ASP A 76 -14.72 -10.37 11.34
N LEU A 77 -15.53 -10.94 10.44
CA LEU A 77 -15.93 -10.29 9.20
C LEU A 77 -16.64 -8.96 9.47
N ALA A 78 -17.60 -8.94 10.39
CA ALA A 78 -18.32 -7.74 10.79
C ALA A 78 -17.38 -6.68 11.38
N THR A 79 -16.41 -7.10 12.20
CA THR A 79 -15.40 -6.22 12.81
C THR A 79 -14.49 -5.58 11.75
N VAL A 80 -14.00 -6.37 10.79
CA VAL A 80 -13.18 -5.87 9.67
C VAL A 80 -13.98 -4.91 8.79
N ARG A 81 -15.24 -5.24 8.50
CA ARG A 81 -16.15 -4.35 7.76
C ARG A 81 -16.31 -2.99 8.44
N GLN A 82 -16.55 -2.97 9.75
CA GLN A 82 -16.63 -1.71 10.50
C GLN A 82 -15.33 -0.90 10.43
N GLY A 83 -14.17 -1.57 10.45
CA GLY A 83 -12.87 -0.91 10.24
C GLY A 83 -12.75 -0.27 8.86
N LEU A 84 -13.12 -1.01 7.82
CA LEU A 84 -13.17 -0.50 6.44
C LEU A 84 -14.12 0.70 6.32
N ASP A 85 -15.30 0.62 6.92
CA ASP A 85 -16.29 1.71 6.89
C ASP A 85 -15.76 2.99 7.53
N ARG A 86 -14.91 2.89 8.57
CA ARG A 86 -14.24 4.07 9.16
C ARG A 86 -13.24 4.70 8.19
N HIS A 87 -12.39 3.89 7.55
CA HIS A 87 -11.43 4.40 6.56
C HIS A 87 -12.14 5.01 5.33
N ILE A 88 -13.25 4.41 4.89
CA ILE A 88 -14.06 4.92 3.79
C ILE A 88 -14.69 6.27 4.13
N ARG A 89 -15.19 6.47 5.36
CA ARG A 89 -15.65 7.80 5.80
C ARG A 89 -14.53 8.83 5.81
N ALA A 90 -13.35 8.47 6.33
CA ALA A 90 -12.20 9.36 6.28
C ALA A 90 -11.78 9.71 4.85
N ALA A 91 -11.98 8.79 3.90
CA ALA A 91 -11.72 9.02 2.48
C ALA A 91 -12.75 9.96 1.81
N GLN A 92 -13.98 10.04 2.31
CA GLN A 92 -15.01 10.97 1.80
C GLN A 92 -14.64 12.43 2.07
N GLU A 93 -13.82 12.70 3.07
CA GLU A 93 -13.32 14.04 3.41
C GLU A 93 -12.14 14.48 2.53
N LEU A 94 -11.59 13.58 1.71
CA LEU A 94 -10.46 13.89 0.85
C LEU A 94 -10.91 14.77 -0.32
N ASP A 95 -10.19 15.87 -0.50
CA ASP A 95 -10.34 16.76 -1.63
C ASP A 95 -8.98 16.95 -2.29
N GLY A 96 -8.83 16.45 -3.52
CA GLY A 96 -7.59 16.47 -4.27
C GLY A 96 -7.76 15.91 -5.68
N THR A 97 -6.64 15.78 -6.39
CA THR A 97 -6.59 15.38 -7.81
C THR A 97 -7.27 14.03 -8.10
N HIS A 98 -7.21 13.09 -7.16
CA HIS A 98 -7.74 11.74 -7.33
C HIS A 98 -9.17 11.52 -6.83
N ARG A 99 -9.96 12.59 -6.70
CA ARG A 99 -11.35 12.56 -6.22
C ARG A 99 -12.21 11.48 -6.89
N ASP A 100 -12.17 11.39 -8.22
CA ASP A 100 -13.02 10.45 -8.97
C ASP A 100 -12.65 8.98 -8.75
N ALA A 101 -11.36 8.70 -8.60
CA ALA A 101 -10.86 7.37 -8.28
C ALA A 101 -11.30 6.96 -6.86
N TRP A 102 -11.23 7.88 -5.89
CA TRP A 102 -11.77 7.68 -4.55
C TRP A 102 -13.28 7.44 -4.56
N HIS A 103 -14.06 8.25 -5.28
CA HIS A 103 -15.50 8.03 -5.42
C HIS A 103 -15.82 6.65 -6.00
N SER A 104 -15.08 6.23 -7.03
CA SER A 104 -15.24 4.91 -7.64
C SER A 104 -14.93 3.77 -6.67
N LEU A 105 -13.88 3.90 -5.85
CA LEU A 105 -13.53 2.94 -4.80
C LEU A 105 -14.62 2.87 -3.72
N ILE A 106 -15.09 4.02 -3.25
CA ILE A 106 -16.14 4.14 -2.22
C ILE A 106 -17.46 3.53 -2.72
N ASP A 107 -17.86 3.84 -3.95
CA ASP A 107 -19.06 3.26 -4.57
C ASP A 107 -18.95 1.75 -4.69
N HIS A 108 -17.81 1.23 -5.18
CA HIS A 108 -17.57 -0.21 -5.28
C HIS A 108 -17.69 -0.88 -3.90
N TRP A 109 -17.03 -0.33 -2.87
CA TRP A 109 -17.15 -0.85 -1.51
C TRP A 109 -18.61 -0.88 -1.03
N SER A 110 -19.37 0.19 -1.28
CA SER A 110 -20.77 0.29 -0.84
C SER A 110 -21.66 -0.83 -1.38
N ARG A 111 -21.41 -1.27 -2.62
CA ARG A 111 -22.16 -2.35 -3.29
C ARG A 111 -21.77 -3.74 -2.77
N MET A 112 -20.53 -3.92 -2.31
CA MET A 112 -20.02 -5.24 -1.89
C MET A 112 -20.06 -5.50 -0.37
N ARG A 113 -20.02 -4.46 0.47
CA ARG A 113 -19.81 -4.55 1.93
C ARG A 113 -20.84 -5.39 2.69
N GLU A 114 -22.05 -5.54 2.14
CA GLU A 114 -23.12 -6.32 2.77
C GLU A 114 -23.05 -7.81 2.42
N GLY A 115 -22.15 -8.24 1.53
CA GLY A 115 -22.04 -9.65 1.17
C GLY A 115 -23.30 -10.19 0.49
N ARG A 116 -24.04 -9.34 -0.24
CA ARG A 116 -25.33 -9.69 -0.89
C ARG A 116 -25.22 -10.80 -1.95
N SER A 117 -24.01 -11.16 -2.35
CA SER A 117 -23.75 -12.23 -3.30
C SER A 117 -23.49 -13.53 -2.55
N SER A 118 -24.41 -14.49 -2.68
CA SER A 118 -24.19 -15.88 -2.27
C SER A 118 -23.23 -16.63 -3.21
N ASP A 119 -22.89 -16.03 -4.35
CA ASP A 119 -21.91 -16.58 -5.29
C ASP A 119 -20.47 -16.29 -4.83
N ARG A 120 -19.77 -17.37 -4.47
CA ARG A 120 -18.36 -17.36 -4.05
C ARG A 120 -17.42 -16.85 -5.13
N ALA A 121 -17.65 -17.25 -6.39
CA ALA A 121 -16.77 -16.87 -7.49
C ALA A 121 -16.85 -15.36 -7.75
N ASN A 122 -18.07 -14.83 -7.83
CA ASN A 122 -18.30 -13.39 -7.92
C ASN A 122 -17.76 -12.64 -6.68
N ASN A 123 -18.01 -13.14 -5.46
CA ASN A 123 -17.47 -12.51 -4.24
C ASN A 123 -15.94 -12.34 -4.33
N LEU A 124 -15.22 -13.40 -4.69
CA LEU A 124 -13.76 -13.37 -4.81
C LEU A 124 -13.30 -12.43 -5.93
N ALA A 125 -13.99 -12.45 -7.08
CA ALA A 125 -13.67 -11.58 -8.22
C ALA A 125 -13.84 -10.08 -7.89
N GLN A 126 -14.93 -9.70 -7.21
CA GLN A 126 -15.12 -8.30 -6.79
C GLN A 126 -14.04 -7.84 -5.81
N HIS A 127 -13.64 -8.71 -4.87
CA HIS A 127 -12.53 -8.40 -3.97
C HIS A 127 -11.20 -8.22 -4.70
N HIS A 128 -10.89 -9.07 -5.69
CA HIS A 128 -9.70 -8.90 -6.52
C HIS A 128 -9.71 -7.56 -7.26
N LEU A 129 -10.88 -7.17 -7.77
CA LEU A 129 -11.04 -5.93 -8.51
C LEU A 129 -10.87 -4.70 -7.63
N ILE A 130 -11.54 -4.63 -6.47
CA ILE A 130 -11.43 -3.45 -5.58
C ILE A 130 -10.02 -3.32 -5.00
N ILE A 131 -9.36 -4.42 -4.64
CA ILE A 131 -8.00 -4.37 -4.12
C ILE A 131 -7.05 -3.88 -5.21
N ARG A 132 -7.14 -4.42 -6.43
CA ARG A 132 -6.32 -3.96 -7.57
C ARG A 132 -6.52 -2.47 -7.83
N ASN A 133 -7.75 -1.99 -7.87
CA ASN A 133 -8.03 -0.57 -8.09
C ASN A 133 -7.50 0.31 -6.94
N SER A 134 -7.50 -0.20 -5.71
CA SER A 134 -6.90 0.49 -4.56
C SER A 134 -5.38 0.59 -4.69
N ILE A 135 -4.72 -0.44 -5.22
CA ILE A 135 -3.28 -0.44 -5.48
C ILE A 135 -2.94 0.55 -6.60
N PHE A 136 -3.68 0.55 -7.71
CA PHE A 136 -3.48 1.54 -8.78
C PHE A 136 -3.67 2.96 -8.29
N LEU A 137 -4.69 3.22 -7.47
CA LEU A 137 -4.88 4.53 -6.86
C LEU A 137 -3.70 4.89 -5.92
N MET A 138 -3.12 3.93 -5.21
CA MET A 138 -1.94 4.17 -4.39
C MET A 138 -0.72 4.56 -5.24
N GLU A 139 -0.50 3.88 -6.38
CA GLU A 139 0.55 4.22 -7.33
C GLU A 139 0.35 5.62 -7.94
N ASP A 140 -0.87 5.95 -8.34
CA ASP A 140 -1.22 7.26 -8.90
C ASP A 140 -0.93 8.39 -7.89
N VAL A 141 -1.40 8.25 -6.65
CA VAL A 141 -1.15 9.21 -5.56
C VAL A 141 0.34 9.34 -5.25
N ALA A 142 1.09 8.23 -5.30
CA ALA A 142 2.52 8.24 -5.02
C ALA A 142 3.35 8.91 -6.13
N CYS A 143 2.90 8.83 -7.38
CA CYS A 143 3.57 9.41 -8.55
C CYS A 143 3.18 10.88 -8.80
N GLU A 144 2.09 11.37 -8.20
CA GLU A 144 1.57 12.72 -8.40
C GLU A 144 2.57 13.83 -8.00
N ILE A 145 3.33 13.60 -6.92
CA ILE A 145 4.30 14.57 -6.40
C ILE A 145 5.53 13.85 -5.85
N ASP A 146 6.70 14.49 -5.96
CA ASP A 146 7.93 13.96 -5.39
C ASP A 146 7.88 13.97 -3.85
N LEU A 147 7.51 12.82 -3.28
CA LEU A 147 7.47 12.55 -1.84
C LEU A 147 8.87 12.49 -1.20
N SER A 148 9.92 12.25 -2.01
CA SER A 148 11.29 12.30 -1.49
C SER A 148 11.72 13.73 -1.18
N GLU A 149 11.08 14.73 -1.81
CA GLU A 149 11.49 16.13 -1.74
C GLU A 149 12.98 16.33 -2.11
N GLY A 150 13.51 15.47 -2.98
CA GLY A 150 14.93 15.44 -3.36
C GLY A 150 15.86 14.73 -2.35
N ARG A 151 15.33 14.11 -1.30
CA ARG A 151 16.11 13.34 -0.31
C ARG A 151 16.53 11.98 -0.88
N ALA A 152 17.83 11.80 -1.11
CA ALA A 152 18.39 10.56 -1.65
C ALA A 152 18.14 9.35 -0.74
N GLU A 153 18.08 9.57 0.58
CA GLU A 153 17.74 8.57 1.57
C GLU A 153 16.29 8.04 1.45
N LEU A 154 15.44 8.68 0.64
CA LEU A 154 14.08 8.21 0.31
C LEU A 154 13.96 7.69 -1.12
N GLY A 155 15.08 7.48 -1.83
CA GLY A 155 15.11 7.00 -3.20
C GLY A 155 14.47 5.61 -3.42
N TYR A 156 14.24 4.86 -2.34
CA TYR A 156 13.57 3.55 -2.36
C TYR A 156 12.04 3.63 -2.47
N LEU A 157 11.42 4.80 -2.27
CA LEU A 157 9.96 4.94 -2.20
C LEU A 157 9.21 4.34 -3.40
N PRO A 158 9.65 4.50 -4.66
CA PRO A 158 8.98 3.85 -5.80
C PRO A 158 8.86 2.34 -5.64
N CYS A 159 9.83 1.70 -4.97
CA CYS A 159 9.84 0.27 -4.74
C CYS A 159 8.73 -0.19 -3.77
N ILE A 160 8.42 0.66 -2.79
CA ILE A 160 7.34 0.41 -1.83
C ILE A 160 6.00 0.37 -2.55
N TRP A 161 5.74 1.36 -3.40
CA TRP A 161 4.43 1.52 -4.03
C TRP A 161 4.17 0.50 -5.14
N ARG A 162 5.23 0.05 -5.83
CA ARG A 162 5.11 -0.82 -7.02
C ARG A 162 5.36 -2.29 -6.71
N GLU A 163 6.48 -2.64 -6.09
CA GLU A 163 6.84 -4.04 -5.86
C GLU A 163 6.26 -4.57 -4.54
N VAL A 164 6.43 -3.85 -3.43
CA VAL A 164 6.03 -4.34 -2.09
C VAL A 164 4.51 -4.51 -2.01
N VAL A 165 3.74 -3.49 -2.34
CA VAL A 165 2.27 -3.53 -2.27
C VAL A 165 1.71 -4.60 -3.19
N GLN A 166 2.26 -4.73 -4.40
CA GLN A 166 1.82 -5.73 -5.35
C GLN A 166 2.20 -7.16 -4.92
N ALA A 167 3.38 -7.36 -4.32
CA ALA A 167 3.78 -8.63 -3.72
C ALA A 167 2.83 -9.05 -2.58
N ALA A 168 2.45 -8.10 -1.71
CA ALA A 168 1.50 -8.33 -0.63
C ALA A 168 0.13 -8.80 -1.16
N GLU A 169 -0.33 -8.23 -2.29
CA GLU A 169 -1.57 -8.69 -2.91
C GLU A 169 -1.48 -10.05 -3.58
N TRP A 170 -0.37 -10.37 -4.26
CA TRP A 170 -0.19 -11.74 -4.77
C TRP A 170 -0.13 -12.75 -3.64
N ALA A 171 0.54 -12.43 -2.52
CA ALA A 171 0.52 -13.24 -1.31
C ALA A 171 -0.89 -13.36 -0.73
N GLY A 172 -1.69 -12.30 -0.77
CA GLY A 172 -3.11 -12.30 -0.39
C GLY A 172 -3.97 -13.24 -1.25
N GLN A 173 -3.73 -13.29 -2.56
CA GLN A 173 -4.41 -14.24 -3.46
C GLN A 173 -3.94 -15.68 -3.23
N ALA A 174 -2.63 -15.88 -3.02
CA ALA A 174 -2.07 -17.18 -2.69
C ALA A 174 -2.66 -17.71 -1.39
N ARG A 175 -2.78 -16.85 -0.35
CA ARG A 175 -3.47 -17.18 0.90
C ARG A 175 -4.88 -17.71 0.64
N ALA A 176 -5.70 -16.97 -0.11
CA ALA A 176 -7.09 -17.35 -0.37
C ALA A 176 -7.19 -18.70 -1.10
N LEU A 177 -6.43 -18.87 -2.18
CA LEU A 177 -6.43 -20.09 -2.97
C LEU A 177 -5.87 -21.29 -2.17
N GLY A 178 -4.71 -21.11 -1.54
CA GLY A 178 -4.03 -22.19 -0.83
C GLY A 178 -4.75 -22.64 0.43
N THR A 179 -5.46 -21.73 1.12
CA THR A 179 -6.33 -22.11 2.25
C THR A 179 -7.47 -23.01 1.77
N GLY A 180 -8.06 -22.71 0.61
CA GLY A 180 -9.10 -23.54 0.00
C GLY A 180 -8.58 -24.92 -0.42
N ILE A 181 -7.40 -24.97 -1.04
CA ILE A 181 -6.72 -26.23 -1.39
C ILE A 181 -6.44 -27.08 -0.14
N ALA A 182 -5.87 -26.47 0.90
CA ALA A 182 -5.55 -27.14 2.15
C ALA A 182 -6.81 -27.65 2.87
N ALA A 183 -7.90 -26.88 2.87
CA ALA A 183 -9.18 -27.30 3.46
C ALA A 183 -9.82 -28.46 2.69
N ALA A 184 -9.67 -28.50 1.37
CA ALA A 184 -10.18 -29.58 0.53
C ALA A 184 -9.32 -30.85 0.61
N GLY A 185 -8.07 -30.76 1.06
CA GLY A 185 -7.10 -31.87 1.05
C GLY A 185 -6.70 -32.33 -0.35
N GLN A 186 -7.08 -31.59 -1.39
CA GLN A 186 -6.79 -31.90 -2.79
C GLN A 186 -6.73 -30.62 -3.63
N SER A 187 -5.97 -30.67 -4.72
CA SER A 187 -5.88 -29.58 -5.70
C SER A 187 -6.27 -30.05 -7.11
N SER A 188 -6.98 -29.19 -7.85
CA SER A 188 -7.18 -29.39 -9.29
C SER A 188 -5.96 -28.91 -10.10
N ALA A 189 -5.84 -29.35 -11.35
CA ALA A 189 -4.79 -28.88 -12.25
C ALA A 189 -4.82 -27.35 -12.42
N GLU A 190 -6.01 -26.76 -12.57
CA GLU A 190 -6.19 -25.31 -12.67
C GLU A 190 -5.69 -24.58 -11.42
N GLN A 191 -6.06 -25.09 -10.23
CA GLN A 191 -5.61 -24.52 -8.96
C GLN A 191 -4.09 -24.56 -8.82
N ARG A 192 -3.44 -25.65 -9.26
CA ARG A 192 -1.98 -25.76 -9.26
C ARG A 192 -1.31 -24.81 -10.24
N VAL A 193 -1.86 -24.63 -11.44
CA VAL A 193 -1.38 -23.65 -12.42
C VAL A 193 -1.48 -22.24 -11.85
N ARG A 194 -2.64 -21.89 -11.27
CA ARG A 194 -2.84 -20.57 -10.64
C ARG A 194 -1.90 -20.37 -9.46
N MET A 195 -1.73 -21.36 -8.58
CA MET A 195 -0.83 -21.28 -7.45
C MET A 195 0.64 -21.12 -7.88
N ARG A 196 1.07 -21.80 -8.95
CA ARG A 196 2.41 -21.63 -9.53
C ARG A 196 2.64 -20.23 -10.07
N PHE A 197 1.66 -19.66 -10.77
CA PHE A 197 1.70 -18.27 -11.22
C PHE A 197 1.83 -17.30 -10.04
N LEU A 198 1.02 -17.48 -8.99
CA LEU A 198 1.07 -16.65 -7.79
C LEU A 198 2.43 -16.76 -7.08
N TYR A 199 2.95 -17.97 -6.90
CA TYR A 199 4.28 -18.23 -6.36
C TYR A 199 5.35 -17.43 -7.12
N GLN A 200 5.38 -17.54 -8.45
CA GLN A 200 6.38 -16.86 -9.28
C GLN A 200 6.28 -15.33 -9.17
N LYS A 201 5.07 -14.79 -9.07
CA LYS A 201 4.87 -13.34 -8.89
C LYS A 201 5.33 -12.85 -7.52
N ILE A 202 5.06 -13.61 -6.46
CA ILE A 202 5.53 -13.29 -5.11
C ILE A 202 7.06 -13.36 -5.07
N GLU A 203 7.65 -14.46 -5.53
CA GLU A 203 9.11 -14.67 -5.57
C GLU A 203 9.82 -13.53 -6.30
N LEU A 204 9.33 -13.15 -7.49
CA LEU A 204 9.90 -12.07 -8.29
C LEU A 204 9.80 -10.69 -7.61
N LEU A 205 8.59 -10.31 -7.17
CA LEU A 205 8.35 -8.95 -6.67
C LEU A 205 8.91 -8.76 -5.26
N ALA A 206 8.71 -9.73 -4.36
CA ALA A 206 9.31 -9.67 -3.03
C ALA A 206 10.84 -9.74 -3.12
N GLY A 207 11.40 -10.59 -3.99
CA GLY A 207 12.84 -10.67 -4.23
C GLY A 207 13.41 -9.34 -4.72
N THR A 208 12.77 -8.72 -5.72
CA THR A 208 13.14 -7.39 -6.22
C THR A 208 13.06 -6.34 -5.11
N ALA A 209 12.00 -6.37 -4.32
CA ALA A 209 11.79 -5.40 -3.24
C ALA A 209 12.88 -5.51 -2.16
N PHE A 210 13.12 -6.70 -1.62
CA PHE A 210 14.15 -6.89 -0.59
C PHE A 210 15.55 -6.55 -1.11
N ALA A 211 15.89 -6.96 -2.34
CA ALA A 211 17.18 -6.62 -2.94
C ALA A 211 17.37 -5.10 -3.11
N THR A 212 16.32 -4.39 -3.53
CA THR A 212 16.34 -2.93 -3.70
C THR A 212 16.51 -2.23 -2.36
N LEU A 213 15.72 -2.64 -1.35
CA LEU A 213 15.78 -2.06 0.00
C LEU A 213 17.11 -2.38 0.71
N GLN A 214 17.67 -3.58 0.51
CA GLN A 214 18.98 -3.95 1.06
C GLN A 214 20.11 -3.12 0.46
N ARG A 215 20.11 -2.93 -0.88
CA ARG A 215 21.08 -2.05 -1.54
C ARG A 215 20.98 -0.63 -1.01
N HIS A 216 19.76 -0.09 -0.92
CA HIS A 216 19.52 1.23 -0.39
C HIS A 216 19.98 1.37 1.07
N ALA A 217 19.68 0.39 1.93
CA ALA A 217 20.12 0.37 3.32
C ALA A 217 21.65 0.31 3.47
N ALA A 218 22.35 -0.35 2.55
CA ALA A 218 23.81 -0.36 2.51
C ALA A 218 24.40 0.99 2.09
N GLU A 219 23.75 1.69 1.15
CA GLU A 219 24.14 3.04 0.69
C GLU A 219 23.78 4.13 1.71
N HIS A 220 22.70 3.95 2.49
CA HIS A 220 22.20 4.89 3.48
C HIS A 220 21.96 4.26 4.87
N PRO A 221 23.00 3.79 5.59
CA PRO A 221 22.83 3.03 6.84
C PRO A 221 22.07 3.80 7.95
N GLN A 222 22.24 5.13 8.00
CA GLN A 222 21.63 6.00 9.00
C GLN A 222 20.11 6.19 8.81
N ALA A 223 19.57 5.81 7.64
CA ALA A 223 18.15 5.93 7.30
C ALA A 223 17.40 4.59 7.38
N ASN A 224 18.08 3.50 7.76
CA ASN A 224 17.47 2.17 7.75
C ASN A 224 16.54 1.96 8.96
N GLY A 225 15.23 2.04 8.72
CA GLY A 225 14.19 1.69 9.70
C GLY A 225 13.56 0.31 9.48
N PHE A 226 14.08 -0.50 8.57
CA PHE A 226 13.42 -1.73 8.13
C PHE A 226 14.02 -2.99 8.77
N ARG A 227 13.15 -3.97 9.08
CA ARG A 227 13.56 -5.32 9.52
C ARG A 227 13.72 -6.27 8.32
N LEU A 228 14.60 -5.92 7.38
CA LEU A 228 14.68 -6.57 6.05
C LEU A 228 14.98 -8.07 6.13
N GLU A 229 15.95 -8.49 6.96
CA GLU A 229 16.33 -9.91 7.08
C GLU A 229 15.17 -10.76 7.59
N HIS A 230 14.48 -10.30 8.65
CA HIS A 230 13.34 -11.01 9.21
C HIS A 230 12.19 -11.10 8.20
N GLY A 231 11.81 -9.97 7.59
CA GLY A 231 10.74 -9.95 6.60
C GLY A 231 11.04 -10.84 5.39
N GLN A 232 12.28 -10.83 4.91
CA GLN A 232 12.70 -11.68 3.80
C GLN A 232 12.63 -13.17 4.17
N GLN A 233 13.07 -13.54 5.38
CA GLN A 233 12.98 -14.91 5.85
C GLN A 233 11.53 -15.40 5.95
N VAL A 234 10.63 -14.59 6.53
CA VAL A 234 9.20 -14.95 6.66
C VAL A 234 8.54 -15.14 5.28
N VAL A 235 8.86 -14.28 4.31
CA VAL A 235 8.34 -14.43 2.94
C VAL A 235 8.95 -15.66 2.25
N ALA A 236 10.24 -15.94 2.45
CA ALA A 236 10.90 -17.14 1.93
C ALA A 236 10.29 -18.43 2.51
N ASP A 237 10.00 -18.46 3.81
CA ASP A 237 9.34 -19.59 4.48
C ASP A 237 7.94 -19.83 3.92
N PHE A 238 7.20 -18.75 3.63
CA PHE A 238 5.90 -18.86 2.98
C PHE A 238 6.01 -19.42 1.56
N LEU A 239 6.95 -18.93 0.75
CA LEU A 239 7.21 -19.47 -0.59
C LEU A 239 7.61 -20.95 -0.54
N HIS A 240 8.48 -21.33 0.40
CA HIS A 240 8.87 -22.71 0.64
C HIS A 240 7.66 -23.57 1.00
N CYS A 241 6.78 -23.07 1.88
CA CYS A 241 5.53 -23.73 2.24
C CYS A 241 4.63 -23.96 1.01
N ILE A 242 4.46 -22.97 0.13
CA ILE A 242 3.68 -23.16 -1.11
C ILE A 242 4.30 -24.27 -1.97
N LYS A 243 5.62 -24.21 -2.17
CA LYS A 243 6.35 -25.12 -3.05
C LYS A 243 6.26 -26.57 -2.57
N GLN A 244 6.49 -26.82 -1.28
CA GLN A 244 6.51 -28.16 -0.71
C GLN A 244 5.10 -28.70 -0.46
N GLU A 245 4.25 -27.92 0.22
CA GLU A 245 2.98 -28.41 0.75
C GLU A 245 1.84 -28.36 -0.26
N LEU A 246 1.83 -27.37 -1.17
CA LEU A 246 0.71 -27.17 -2.11
C LEU A 246 1.04 -27.53 -3.56
N LEU A 247 2.28 -27.33 -4.00
CA LEU A 247 2.70 -27.63 -5.38
C LEU A 247 3.45 -28.95 -5.50
N GLY A 248 4.02 -29.46 -4.40
CA GLY A 248 4.81 -30.70 -4.39
C GLY A 248 3.96 -31.96 -4.38
N GLN A 249 2.69 -31.88 -3.98
CA GLN A 249 1.79 -33.02 -3.84
C GLN A 249 0.39 -32.64 -4.33
N GLU A 250 -0.33 -33.58 -4.95
CA GLU A 250 -1.71 -33.34 -5.39
C GLU A 250 -2.72 -33.31 -4.22
N GLN A 251 -2.38 -34.00 -3.12
CA GLN A 251 -3.15 -34.09 -1.89
C GLN A 251 -2.39 -33.45 -0.71
N PRO A 252 -2.52 -32.13 -0.50
CA PRO A 252 -1.84 -31.43 0.58
C PRO A 252 -2.33 -31.90 1.96
N VAL A 253 -1.38 -32.11 2.88
CA VAL A 253 -1.65 -32.55 4.26
C VAL A 253 -1.60 -31.37 5.25
N ILE A 254 -1.13 -30.19 4.81
CA ILE A 254 -1.08 -28.99 5.65
C ILE A 254 -2.49 -28.57 6.09
N ALA A 255 -2.65 -28.31 7.39
CA ALA A 255 -3.89 -27.77 7.92
C ALA A 255 -4.16 -26.36 7.36
N ALA A 256 -5.40 -26.12 6.89
CA ALA A 256 -5.82 -24.84 6.29
C ALA A 256 -5.50 -23.63 7.19
N LYS A 257 -5.72 -23.75 8.51
CA LYS A 257 -5.40 -22.71 9.49
C LYS A 257 -3.91 -22.38 9.54
N THR A 258 -3.05 -23.41 9.53
CA THR A 258 -1.59 -23.23 9.55
C THR A 258 -1.11 -22.53 8.28
N TYR A 259 -1.61 -22.95 7.10
CA TYR A 259 -1.28 -22.29 5.85
C TYR A 259 -1.73 -20.81 5.84
N PHE A 260 -2.97 -20.56 6.28
CA PHE A 260 -3.52 -19.21 6.37
C PHE A 260 -2.67 -18.30 7.27
N GLN A 261 -2.21 -18.81 8.41
CA GLN A 261 -1.36 -18.07 9.35
C GLN A 261 0.00 -17.72 8.74
N ARG A 262 0.68 -18.68 8.12
CA ARG A 262 1.97 -18.43 7.44
C ARG A 262 1.85 -17.38 6.34
N ALA A 263 0.81 -17.48 5.53
CA ALA A 263 0.55 -16.50 4.48
C ALA A 263 0.24 -15.12 5.06
N THR A 264 -0.50 -15.05 6.17
CA THR A 264 -0.82 -13.78 6.84
C THR A 264 0.43 -13.12 7.39
N GLN A 265 1.33 -13.87 8.03
CA GLN A 265 2.62 -13.35 8.51
C GLN A 265 3.46 -12.75 7.37
N ALA A 266 3.55 -13.44 6.23
CA ALA A 266 4.27 -12.91 5.07
C ALA A 266 3.65 -11.62 4.50
N ILE A 267 2.32 -11.54 4.45
CA ILE A 267 1.61 -10.31 4.04
C ILE A 267 1.88 -9.18 5.03
N ASP A 268 1.82 -9.46 6.33
CA ASP A 268 2.02 -8.47 7.39
C ASP A 268 3.45 -7.91 7.36
N GLU A 269 4.48 -8.74 7.14
CA GLU A 269 5.87 -8.27 7.00
C GLU A 269 6.08 -7.41 5.74
N LEU A 270 5.47 -7.77 4.60
CA LEU A 270 5.51 -6.93 3.40
C LEU A 270 4.83 -5.57 3.64
N LEU A 271 3.64 -5.60 4.25
CA LEU A 271 2.87 -4.40 4.54
C LEU A 271 3.50 -3.52 5.63
N ALA A 272 4.31 -4.09 6.52
CA ALA A 272 5.11 -3.34 7.49
C ALA A 272 6.20 -2.49 6.83
N LEU A 273 6.73 -2.91 5.66
CA LEU A 273 7.64 -2.06 4.88
C LEU A 273 6.94 -0.79 4.38
N VAL A 274 5.66 -0.90 4.02
CA VAL A 274 4.85 0.27 3.64
C VAL A 274 4.64 1.20 4.84
N ASP A 275 4.36 0.64 6.01
CA ASP A 275 4.15 1.42 7.24
C ASP A 275 5.44 2.16 7.65
N ALA A 276 6.59 1.50 7.56
CA ALA A 276 7.88 2.11 7.82
C ALA A 276 8.21 3.23 6.82
N ALA A 277 7.89 3.05 5.54
CA ALA A 277 8.07 4.09 4.53
C ALA A 277 7.18 5.31 4.79
N LEU A 278 5.91 5.10 5.16
CA LEU A 278 4.98 6.17 5.53
C LEU A 278 5.46 6.92 6.78
N ALA A 279 5.99 6.22 7.77
CA ALA A 279 6.55 6.84 8.98
C ALA A 279 7.74 7.75 8.65
N GLN A 280 8.60 7.37 7.71
CA GLN A 280 9.73 8.20 7.28
C GLN A 280 9.31 9.45 6.47
N LEU A 281 8.11 9.44 5.88
CA LEU A 281 7.54 10.59 5.18
C LEU A 281 6.89 11.62 6.11
N GLN A 282 6.60 11.26 7.37
CA GLN A 282 6.01 12.20 8.32
C GLN A 282 7.04 13.27 8.72
N PRO A 283 6.62 14.55 8.84
CA PRO A 283 7.51 15.61 9.27
C PRO A 283 8.02 15.34 10.69
N ARG A 284 9.34 15.44 10.89
CA ARG A 284 9.98 15.42 12.20
C ARG A 284 9.68 16.68 13.00
#